data_AF-A0A2N1JHD0-F1
#
_entry.id   AF-A0A2N1JHD0-F1
#
_cell.length_a   1.000
_cell.length_b   1.000
_cell.length_c   1.000
_cell.angle_alpha   90.00
_cell.angle_beta   90.00
_cell.angle_gamma   90.00
#
_symmetry.space_group_name_H-M   'P 1'
#
loop_
_entity.id
_entity.type
_entity.pdbx_description
1 polymer ?
#
loop_
_entity_poly.entity_id
_entity_poly.type
_entity_poly.pdbx_seq_one_letter_code
_entity_poly.pdbx_strand_id
1 'polypeptide(L)'
;MQALLQRVTRSMPWFVQDLASYLLGERCYKLLVWNVDWSDVACLRLGLSKGLGLGIVVFGSIIKFPQIYKIVRARSATGISLAMYILEVVAYTISLAYAIRLRIPLSTYGENASLTVQNMVITLLIIAYSPMDSYVRRITILCHSYGISTNAFYVAVGAFLMVVCSLALASEHAVPPPLLKTLQAFTIPVSLASKVPQMLELHRDKATGQLSVLVVFAQLLGTLARVFTTLTETNDRLLFWGFALATVFNAVIAVQVALYWNGNEKYMEIRDTSTDLPSVAAVARPEEVHEEITEEDAAAMKELDREAMKLDSEVITEVQIDGMVLMKLVKHCKDNHASNGTNAWGTLLGVDVGGTLEVSNVFGLPNARSERGDEEERSTRTAMQYMTEMLRLLRQVSADVNSVGLYQGCFVGTFLNSAVVDGLNMLSALMEREGNQGWGKAVLVVLDYAQLAQGNTTVKAYRLSPAFVDAYRKTKFQVQSLIDYRLTFSNILIEIPIQMRNSALLDAFISTLTTENTPVPRLVPQTSKESLLAPPSAHVPPSYMDLNLALEPVLVSSMETTLDTLENCAAEAGNVGYQSRQVARRKCIARGSGPCGLANRRRTQTV
;
A
#
# COMPACT_ATOMS: atom_id res chain seq x y z
N MET A 1 9.76 17.56 -52.03
CA MET A 1 10.00 16.68 -50.86
C MET A 1 10.83 15.44 -51.24
N GLN A 2 10.48 14.69 -52.29
CA GLN A 2 11.26 13.53 -52.79
C GLN A 2 12.73 13.82 -53.11
N ALA A 3 13.04 14.90 -53.83
CA ALA A 3 14.45 15.26 -54.15
C ALA A 3 15.30 15.60 -52.91
N LEU A 4 14.66 16.04 -51.82
CA LEU A 4 15.30 16.37 -50.55
C LEU A 4 15.58 15.08 -49.75
N LEU A 5 14.60 14.16 -49.73
CA LEU A 5 14.75 12.82 -49.16
C LEU A 5 15.82 11.99 -49.88
N GLN A 6 15.86 12.03 -51.22
CA GLN A 6 16.88 11.35 -52.03
C GLN A 6 18.29 11.86 -51.73
N ARG A 7 18.45 13.15 -51.42
CA ARG A 7 19.75 13.72 -51.05
C ARG A 7 20.21 13.20 -49.68
N VAL A 8 19.27 13.05 -48.74
CA VAL A 8 19.54 12.48 -47.41
C VAL A 8 19.85 10.99 -47.49
N THR A 9 19.04 10.20 -48.20
CA THR A 9 19.23 8.74 -48.28
C THR A 9 20.50 8.34 -49.04
N ARG A 10 20.93 9.12 -50.03
CA ARG A 10 22.21 8.90 -50.73
C ARG A 10 23.44 9.32 -49.92
N SER A 11 23.27 10.22 -48.95
CA SER A 11 24.34 10.67 -48.04
C SER A 11 24.53 9.76 -46.82
N MET A 12 23.75 8.69 -46.71
CA MET A 12 23.75 7.81 -45.54
C MET A 12 25.08 7.04 -45.43
N PRO A 13 25.67 6.85 -44.24
CA PRO A 13 26.93 6.13 -44.07
C PRO A 13 26.87 4.69 -44.60
N TRP A 14 27.99 4.17 -45.10
CA TRP A 14 28.08 2.85 -45.71
C TRP A 14 27.54 1.72 -44.81
N PHE A 15 27.80 1.77 -43.50
CA PHE A 15 27.31 0.77 -42.54
C PHE A 15 25.78 0.73 -42.42
N VAL A 16 25.09 1.86 -42.63
CA VAL A 16 23.62 1.91 -42.61
C VAL A 16 23.04 1.43 -43.95
N GLN A 17 23.73 1.73 -45.05
CA GLN A 17 23.35 1.25 -46.38
C GLN A 17 23.47 -0.27 -46.49
N ASP A 18 24.54 -0.85 -45.95
CA ASP A 18 24.75 -2.30 -45.90
C ASP A 18 23.71 -2.99 -45.02
N LEU A 19 23.41 -2.42 -43.85
CA LEU A 19 22.37 -2.96 -42.98
C LEU A 19 20.98 -2.88 -43.64
N ALA A 20 20.64 -1.77 -44.28
CA ALA A 20 19.35 -1.58 -44.94
C ALA A 20 19.20 -2.45 -46.20
N SER A 21 20.26 -2.64 -46.97
CA SER A 21 20.26 -3.51 -48.15
C SER A 21 20.18 -5.00 -47.76
N TYR A 22 20.82 -5.40 -46.67
CA TYR A 22 20.68 -6.74 -46.09
C TYR A 22 19.27 -6.99 -45.54
N LEU A 23 18.66 -6.00 -44.88
CA LEU A 23 17.38 -6.15 -44.19
C LEU A 23 16.16 -6.08 -45.12
N LEU A 24 16.19 -5.22 -46.15
CA LEU A 24 15.10 -5.07 -47.13
C LEU A 24 15.33 -5.87 -48.42
N GLY A 25 16.55 -6.33 -48.69
CA GLY A 25 16.98 -6.91 -49.96
C GLY A 25 17.28 -5.84 -51.01
N GLU A 26 18.19 -6.14 -51.95
CA GLU A 26 18.72 -5.17 -52.92
C GLU A 26 17.63 -4.47 -53.75
N ARG A 27 16.57 -5.20 -54.13
CA ARG A 27 15.46 -4.66 -54.93
C ARG A 27 14.63 -3.63 -54.15
N CYS A 28 14.17 -3.98 -52.94
CA CYS A 28 13.35 -3.08 -52.15
C CYS A 28 14.17 -1.93 -51.55
N TYR A 29 15.46 -2.13 -51.27
CA TYR A 29 16.37 -1.05 -50.88
C TYR A 29 16.51 0.01 -51.99
N LYS A 30 16.75 -0.42 -53.25
CA LYS A 30 16.87 0.50 -54.38
C LYS A 30 15.58 1.27 -54.68
N LEU A 31 14.43 0.62 -54.59
CA LEU A 31 13.13 1.26 -54.84
C LEU A 31 12.73 2.21 -53.69
N LEU A 32 12.76 1.73 -52.44
CA LEU A 32 12.18 2.45 -51.30
C LEU A 32 13.14 3.49 -50.70
N VAL A 33 14.44 3.15 -50.56
CA VAL A 33 15.43 4.00 -49.87
C VAL A 33 16.23 4.85 -50.86
N TRP A 34 16.71 4.25 -51.95
CA TRP A 34 17.56 4.94 -52.92
C TRP A 34 16.79 5.84 -53.90
N ASN A 35 15.66 5.36 -54.41
CA ASN A 35 14.81 6.09 -55.36
C ASN A 35 13.62 6.81 -54.70
N VAL A 36 13.27 6.46 -53.45
CA VAL A 36 12.14 7.05 -52.71
C VAL A 36 10.82 6.89 -53.48
N ASP A 37 10.61 5.68 -54.01
CA ASP A 37 9.43 5.31 -54.77
C ASP A 37 8.51 4.43 -53.90
N TRP A 38 7.34 4.96 -53.53
CA TRP A 38 6.41 4.38 -52.54
C TRP A 38 5.26 3.61 -53.21
N SER A 39 5.32 3.49 -54.55
CA SER A 39 4.30 2.90 -55.40
C SER A 39 4.24 1.37 -55.31
N ASP A 40 5.35 0.71 -54.93
CA ASP A 40 5.40 -0.74 -54.74
C ASP A 40 4.92 -1.13 -53.34
N VAL A 41 3.65 -1.54 -53.27
CA VAL A 41 2.96 -1.92 -52.02
C VAL A 41 3.65 -3.11 -51.32
N ALA A 42 4.28 -4.03 -52.05
CA ALA A 42 4.94 -5.19 -51.47
C ALA A 42 6.24 -4.80 -50.75
N CYS A 43 7.07 -3.97 -51.40
CA CYS A 43 8.30 -3.45 -50.79
C CYS A 43 8.01 -2.46 -49.65
N LEU A 44 6.97 -1.63 -49.77
CA LEU A 44 6.55 -0.71 -48.71
C LEU A 44 6.09 -1.47 -47.45
N ARG A 45 5.28 -2.52 -47.61
CA ARG A 45 4.80 -3.35 -46.50
C ARG A 45 5.94 -4.08 -45.79
N LEU A 46 6.91 -4.61 -46.54
CA LEU A 46 8.10 -5.27 -45.99
C LEU A 46 9.01 -4.26 -45.26
N GLY A 47 9.27 -3.10 -45.88
CA GLY A 47 10.10 -2.04 -45.29
C GLY A 47 9.51 -1.49 -44.00
N LEU A 48 8.20 -1.26 -43.97
CA LEU A 48 7.50 -0.81 -42.77
C LEU A 48 7.54 -1.88 -41.67
N SER A 49 7.34 -3.16 -42.02
CA SER A 49 7.42 -4.26 -41.06
C SER A 49 8.81 -4.41 -40.42
N LYS A 50 9.87 -4.39 -41.23
CA LYS A 50 11.26 -4.48 -40.75
C LYS A 50 11.66 -3.28 -39.89
N GLY A 51 11.27 -2.08 -40.30
CA GLY A 51 11.54 -0.85 -39.54
C GLY A 51 10.80 -0.83 -38.20
N LEU A 52 9.52 -1.19 -38.20
CA LEU A 52 8.71 -1.29 -37.00
C LEU A 52 9.30 -2.33 -36.05
N GLY A 53 9.54 -3.56 -36.52
CA GLY A 53 10.11 -4.66 -35.75
C GLY A 53 11.46 -4.32 -35.11
N LEU A 54 12.39 -3.72 -35.86
CA LEU A 54 13.67 -3.27 -35.32
C LEU A 54 13.47 -2.22 -34.21
N GLY A 55 12.54 -1.28 -34.40
CA GLY A 55 12.16 -0.29 -33.38
C GLY A 55 11.64 -0.95 -32.10
N ILE A 56 10.78 -1.97 -32.21
CA ILE A 56 10.28 -2.70 -31.04
C ILE A 56 11.41 -3.42 -30.30
N VAL A 57 12.34 -4.07 -31.02
CA VAL A 57 13.49 -4.76 -30.41
C VAL A 57 14.38 -3.79 -29.64
N VAL A 58 14.71 -2.64 -30.22
CA VAL A 58 15.54 -1.61 -29.56
C VAL A 58 14.83 -1.05 -28.33
N PHE A 59 13.55 -0.72 -28.45
CA PHE A 59 12.79 -0.19 -27.32
C PHE A 59 12.62 -1.21 -26.18
N GLY A 60 12.27 -2.46 -26.52
CA GLY A 60 12.18 -3.57 -25.56
C GLY A 60 13.50 -3.87 -24.86
N SER A 61 14.63 -3.64 -25.54
CA SER A 61 15.94 -3.78 -24.94
C SER A 61 16.22 -2.72 -23.87
N ILE A 62 15.60 -1.53 -23.92
CA ILE A 62 15.87 -0.42 -22.97
C ILE A 62 14.89 -0.43 -21.79
N ILE A 63 13.69 -0.99 -21.97
CA ILE A 63 12.53 -0.72 -21.10
C ILE A 63 12.70 -1.14 -19.63
N LYS A 64 13.41 -2.24 -19.33
CA LYS A 64 13.58 -2.74 -17.95
C LYS A 64 14.89 -2.26 -17.30
N PHE A 65 15.79 -1.60 -18.04
CA PHE A 65 17.04 -1.08 -17.49
C PHE A 65 16.88 -0.09 -16.31
N PRO A 66 15.92 0.87 -16.33
CA PRO A 66 15.73 1.77 -15.20
C PRO A 66 15.40 1.03 -13.89
N GLN A 67 14.73 -0.11 -13.98
CA GLN A 67 14.40 -0.95 -12.83
C GLN A 67 15.62 -1.69 -12.29
N ILE A 68 16.46 -2.25 -13.17
CA ILE A 68 17.75 -2.87 -12.79
C ILE A 68 18.61 -1.84 -12.05
N TYR A 69 18.73 -0.63 -12.59
CA TYR A 69 19.52 0.44 -11.98
C TYR A 69 19.01 0.80 -10.57
N LYS A 70 17.68 0.90 -10.39
CA LYS A 70 17.08 1.19 -9.07
C LYS A 70 17.41 0.11 -8.04
N ILE A 71 17.28 -1.17 -8.39
CA ILE A 71 17.54 -2.30 -7.47
C ILE A 71 19.01 -2.31 -7.04
N VAL A 72 19.94 -2.19 -8.00
CA VAL A 72 21.39 -2.18 -7.72
C VAL A 72 21.79 -0.97 -6.88
N ARG A 73 21.23 0.22 -7.17
CA ARG A 73 21.53 1.45 -6.43
C ARG A 73 20.98 1.41 -5.00
N ALA A 74 19.78 0.85 -4.80
CA ALA A 74 19.15 0.77 -3.48
C ALA A 74 19.68 -0.40 -2.64
N ARG A 75 20.34 -1.41 -3.26
CA ARG A 75 20.73 -2.68 -2.62
C ARG A 75 19.59 -3.35 -1.85
N SER A 76 18.36 -3.20 -2.35
CA SER A 76 17.16 -3.74 -1.73
C SER A 76 16.13 -4.06 -2.80
N ALA A 77 15.40 -5.17 -2.61
CA ALA A 77 14.29 -5.59 -3.46
C ALA A 77 12.92 -5.45 -2.76
N THR A 78 12.86 -4.66 -1.68
CA THR A 78 11.62 -4.42 -0.92
C THR A 78 10.50 -3.82 -1.79
N GLY A 79 9.30 -4.38 -1.70
CA GLY A 79 8.13 -3.97 -2.48
C GLY A 79 8.12 -4.46 -3.93
N ILE A 80 8.98 -5.42 -4.32
CA ILE A 80 8.96 -6.05 -5.65
C ILE A 80 8.53 -7.52 -5.50
N SER A 81 7.45 -7.90 -6.18
CA SER A 81 6.94 -9.28 -6.16
C SER A 81 7.83 -10.23 -6.96
N LEU A 82 8.52 -11.14 -6.25
CA LEU A 82 9.32 -12.20 -6.85
C LEU A 82 8.46 -13.14 -7.72
N ALA A 83 7.24 -13.47 -7.27
CA ALA A 83 6.36 -14.41 -7.97
C ALA A 83 5.94 -13.90 -9.36
N MET A 84 5.68 -12.60 -9.51
CA MET A 84 5.36 -11.98 -10.79
C MET A 84 6.53 -12.09 -11.77
N TYR A 85 7.75 -11.80 -11.31
CA TYR A 85 8.94 -11.88 -12.15
C TYR A 85 9.29 -13.32 -12.57
N ILE A 86 9.08 -14.30 -11.68
CA ILE A 86 9.22 -15.72 -12.03
C ILE A 86 8.25 -16.10 -13.16
N LEU A 87 6.98 -15.70 -13.05
CA LEU A 87 5.97 -15.98 -14.08
C LEU A 87 6.30 -15.28 -15.42
N GLU A 88 6.77 -14.03 -15.38
CA GLU A 88 7.24 -13.33 -16.58
C GLU A 88 8.41 -14.08 -17.24
N VAL A 89 9.43 -14.48 -16.47
CA VAL A 89 10.57 -15.22 -17.02
C VAL A 89 10.14 -16.54 -17.66
N VAL A 90 9.25 -17.31 -17.01
CA VAL A 90 8.74 -18.56 -17.58
C VAL A 90 8.02 -18.31 -18.90
N ALA A 91 7.10 -17.33 -18.95
CA ALA A 91 6.34 -17.02 -20.15
C ALA A 91 7.21 -16.53 -21.32
N TYR A 92 8.16 -15.64 -21.06
CA TYR A 92 9.08 -15.13 -22.09
C TYR A 92 10.09 -16.19 -22.56
N THR A 93 10.53 -17.09 -21.68
CA THR A 93 11.42 -18.21 -22.05
C THR A 93 10.71 -19.22 -22.96
N ILE A 94 9.44 -19.55 -22.66
CA ILE A 94 8.59 -20.39 -23.53
C ILE A 94 8.43 -19.72 -24.91
N SER A 95 8.10 -18.43 -24.93
CA SER A 95 7.90 -17.67 -26.18
C SER A 95 9.18 -17.56 -27.01
N LEU A 96 10.32 -17.36 -26.37
CA LEU A 96 11.63 -17.32 -27.03
C LEU A 96 12.01 -18.68 -27.62
N ALA A 97 11.87 -19.76 -26.83
CA ALA A 97 12.15 -21.11 -27.29
C ALA A 97 11.26 -21.52 -28.46
N TYR A 98 9.97 -21.19 -28.41
CA TYR A 98 9.02 -21.41 -29.49
C TYR A 98 9.45 -20.69 -30.78
N ALA A 99 9.80 -19.41 -30.70
CA ALA A 99 10.22 -18.62 -31.85
C ALA A 99 11.53 -19.10 -32.49
N ILE A 100 12.51 -19.50 -31.66
CA ILE A 100 13.79 -20.05 -32.13
C ILE A 100 13.57 -21.39 -32.86
N ARG A 101 12.74 -22.29 -32.32
CA ARG A 101 12.48 -23.60 -32.94
C ARG A 101 11.71 -23.50 -34.26
N LEU A 102 10.77 -22.56 -34.37
CA LEU A 102 10.06 -22.29 -35.62
C LEU A 102 10.89 -21.47 -36.62
N ARG A 103 12.13 -21.08 -36.26
CA ARG A 103 13.04 -20.25 -37.07
C ARG A 103 12.37 -18.96 -37.56
N ILE A 104 11.61 -18.32 -36.67
CA ILE A 104 10.94 -17.05 -36.93
C ILE A 104 12.01 -15.93 -37.08
N PRO A 105 11.79 -14.90 -37.93
CA PRO A 105 12.72 -13.77 -38.05
C PRO A 105 12.89 -13.00 -36.72
N LEU A 106 14.12 -12.54 -36.44
CA LEU A 106 14.45 -11.78 -35.22
C LEU A 106 13.61 -10.51 -35.05
N SER A 107 13.17 -9.88 -36.14
CA SER A 107 12.27 -8.71 -36.12
C SER A 107 10.92 -8.97 -35.45
N THR A 108 10.48 -10.23 -35.34
CA THR A 108 9.20 -10.61 -34.73
C THR A 108 9.33 -11.04 -33.26
N TYR A 109 10.47 -11.61 -32.83
CA TYR A 109 10.65 -12.12 -31.45
C TYR A 109 11.83 -11.50 -30.68
N GLY A 110 12.62 -10.64 -31.30
CA GLY A 110 13.87 -10.13 -30.72
C GLY A 110 13.67 -9.33 -29.43
N GLU A 111 12.52 -8.67 -29.28
CA GLU A 111 12.14 -8.03 -28.03
C GLU A 111 12.01 -9.06 -26.90
N ASN A 112 11.40 -10.23 -27.17
CA ASN A 112 11.22 -11.29 -26.18
C ASN A 112 12.58 -11.84 -25.78
N ALA A 113 13.54 -11.95 -26.71
CA ALA A 113 14.91 -12.33 -26.37
C ALA A 113 15.55 -11.34 -25.37
N SER A 114 15.45 -10.03 -25.65
CA SER A 114 16.00 -8.98 -24.78
C SER A 114 15.29 -8.92 -23.42
N LEU A 115 13.97 -9.12 -23.39
CA LEU A 115 13.15 -9.08 -22.18
C LEU A 115 13.36 -10.32 -21.31
N THR A 116 13.53 -11.52 -21.90
CA THR A 116 13.90 -12.73 -21.17
C THR A 116 15.19 -12.50 -20.38
N VAL A 117 16.25 -11.98 -21.03
CA VAL A 117 17.53 -11.73 -20.37
C VAL A 117 17.38 -10.67 -19.26
N GLN A 118 16.74 -9.54 -19.53
CA GLN A 118 16.54 -8.49 -18.53
C GLN A 118 15.72 -8.99 -17.33
N ASN A 119 14.65 -9.75 -17.55
CA ASN A 119 13.81 -10.29 -16.47
C ASN A 119 14.52 -11.40 -15.68
N MET A 120 15.40 -12.20 -16.32
CA MET A 120 16.25 -13.15 -15.61
C MET A 120 17.22 -12.42 -14.66
N VAL A 121 17.86 -11.36 -15.14
CA VAL A 121 18.76 -10.52 -14.31
C VAL A 121 18.00 -9.90 -13.14
N ILE A 122 16.83 -9.30 -13.38
CA ILE A 122 16.00 -8.71 -12.31
C ILE A 122 15.63 -9.78 -11.28
N THR A 123 15.19 -10.96 -11.71
CA THR A 123 14.81 -12.06 -10.81
C THR A 123 15.99 -12.48 -9.93
N LEU A 124 17.19 -12.62 -10.50
CA LEU A 124 18.40 -12.94 -9.73
C LEU A 124 18.80 -11.83 -8.76
N LEU A 125 18.66 -10.56 -9.14
CA LEU A 125 18.91 -9.43 -8.25
C LEU A 125 17.90 -9.37 -7.09
N ILE A 126 16.64 -9.72 -7.33
CA ILE A 126 15.62 -9.81 -6.27
C ILE A 126 16.01 -10.89 -5.26
N ILE A 127 16.40 -12.08 -5.74
CA ILE A 127 16.85 -13.19 -4.88
C ILE A 127 18.13 -12.81 -4.11
N ALA A 128 19.04 -12.05 -4.73
CA ALA A 128 20.29 -11.62 -4.09
C ALA A 128 20.06 -10.60 -2.95
N TYR A 129 19.12 -9.67 -3.13
CA TYR A 129 18.87 -8.55 -2.20
C TYR A 129 17.64 -8.74 -1.29
N SER A 130 16.94 -9.88 -1.37
CA SER A 130 15.84 -10.22 -0.48
C SER A 130 16.31 -11.23 0.58
N PRO A 131 16.12 -10.97 1.89
CA PRO A 131 16.45 -11.95 2.93
C PRO A 131 15.51 -13.16 2.81
N MET A 132 16.07 -14.34 2.53
CA MET A 132 15.31 -15.60 2.43
C MET A 132 15.28 -16.41 3.74
N ASP A 133 15.67 -15.80 4.87
CA ASP A 133 15.89 -16.49 6.14
C ASP A 133 14.62 -17.08 6.78
N SER A 134 13.43 -16.62 6.37
CA SER A 134 12.16 -17.03 6.96
C SER A 134 11.58 -18.34 6.41
N TYR A 135 12.02 -18.85 5.25
CA TYR A 135 11.33 -19.97 4.59
C TYR A 135 11.93 -21.36 4.85
N VAL A 136 13.25 -21.50 5.09
CA VAL A 136 13.86 -22.83 5.33
C VAL A 136 15.04 -22.77 6.30
N ARG A 137 14.74 -22.72 7.61
CA ARG A 137 15.74 -22.71 8.70
C ARG A 137 16.81 -23.82 8.61
N ARG A 138 16.47 -24.98 8.03
CA ARG A 138 17.40 -26.12 7.85
C ARG A 138 18.50 -25.86 6.81
N ILE A 139 18.19 -25.16 5.72
CA ILE A 139 19.16 -24.86 4.65
C ILE A 139 20.12 -23.75 5.10
N THR A 140 19.62 -22.78 5.87
CA THR A 140 20.44 -21.72 6.49
C THR A 140 21.52 -22.29 7.40
N ILE A 141 21.17 -23.26 8.25
CA ILE A 141 22.12 -23.93 9.15
C ILE A 141 23.19 -24.69 8.35
N LEU A 142 22.80 -25.38 7.28
CA LEU A 142 23.71 -26.17 6.45
C LEU A 142 24.66 -25.27 5.64
N CYS A 143 24.17 -24.18 5.04
CA CYS A 143 25.01 -23.22 4.33
C CYS A 143 25.99 -22.48 5.25
N HIS A 144 25.55 -22.13 6.47
CA HIS A 144 26.41 -21.52 7.48
C HIS A 144 27.54 -22.47 7.91
N SER A 145 27.28 -23.77 8.00
CA SER A 145 28.28 -24.81 8.28
C SER A 145 29.37 -24.94 7.20
N TYR A 146 29.11 -24.52 5.96
CA TYR A 146 30.06 -24.52 4.84
C TYR A 146 30.62 -23.11 4.51
N GLY A 147 30.29 -22.08 5.29
CA GLY A 147 30.77 -20.71 5.09
C GLY A 147 30.17 -19.99 3.87
N ILE A 148 29.02 -20.43 3.36
CA ILE A 148 28.35 -19.84 2.18
C ILE A 148 27.18 -18.97 2.64
N SER A 149 27.07 -17.74 2.08
CA SER A 149 25.90 -16.89 2.27
C SER A 149 24.65 -17.55 1.65
N THR A 150 23.56 -17.65 2.43
CA THR A 150 22.29 -18.25 2.00
C THR A 150 21.77 -17.67 0.68
N ASN A 151 21.81 -16.35 0.54
CA ASN A 151 21.37 -15.67 -0.68
C ASN A 151 22.24 -16.04 -1.90
N ALA A 152 23.56 -16.22 -1.72
CA ALA A 152 24.44 -16.63 -2.81
C ALA A 152 24.11 -18.05 -3.31
N PHE A 153 23.74 -18.96 -2.40
CA PHE A 153 23.27 -20.29 -2.76
C PHE A 153 21.98 -20.24 -3.58
N TYR A 154 20.97 -19.47 -3.14
CA TYR A 154 19.71 -19.33 -3.87
C TYR A 154 19.88 -18.67 -5.24
N VAL A 155 20.77 -17.69 -5.38
CA VAL A 155 21.12 -17.09 -6.68
C VAL A 155 21.74 -18.14 -7.61
N ALA A 156 22.67 -18.96 -7.12
CA ALA A 156 23.31 -20.00 -7.91
C ALA A 156 22.30 -21.08 -8.36
N VAL A 157 21.43 -21.54 -7.45
CA VAL A 157 20.37 -22.50 -7.76
C VAL A 157 19.37 -21.92 -8.76
N GLY A 158 18.94 -20.67 -8.55
CA GLY A 158 18.05 -19.96 -9.46
C GLY A 158 18.66 -19.84 -10.86
N ALA A 159 19.90 -19.36 -10.97
CA ALA A 159 20.61 -19.24 -12.25
C ALA A 159 20.77 -20.58 -12.96
N PHE A 160 21.14 -21.64 -12.22
CA PHE A 160 21.24 -23.00 -12.76
C PHE A 160 19.90 -23.49 -13.31
N LEU A 161 18.82 -23.35 -12.53
CA LEU A 161 17.47 -23.74 -12.97
C LEU A 161 17.04 -22.98 -14.23
N MET A 162 17.31 -21.67 -14.30
CA MET A 162 16.95 -20.86 -15.47
C MET A 162 17.70 -21.31 -16.74
N VAL A 163 18.99 -21.62 -16.63
CA VAL A 163 19.79 -22.13 -17.74
C VAL A 163 19.33 -23.53 -18.18
N VAL A 164 19.15 -24.45 -17.23
CA VAL A 164 18.70 -25.82 -17.52
C VAL A 164 17.32 -25.82 -18.16
N CYS A 165 16.37 -25.03 -17.63
CA CYS A 165 15.04 -24.91 -18.22
C CYS A 165 15.12 -24.33 -19.64
N SER A 166 15.92 -23.29 -19.86
CA SER A 166 16.09 -22.69 -21.19
C SER A 166 16.67 -23.68 -22.20
N LEU A 167 17.68 -24.47 -21.81
CA LEU A 167 18.27 -25.52 -22.64
C LEU A 167 17.30 -26.67 -22.91
N ALA A 168 16.54 -27.11 -21.89
CA ALA A 168 15.51 -28.14 -22.05
C ALA A 168 14.44 -27.68 -23.04
N LEU A 169 13.95 -26.44 -22.91
CA LEU A 169 12.99 -25.83 -23.84
C LEU A 169 13.59 -25.53 -25.22
N ALA A 170 14.90 -25.41 -25.37
CA ALA A 170 15.54 -25.34 -26.69
C ALA A 170 15.65 -26.72 -27.37
N SER A 171 15.83 -27.80 -26.58
CA SER A 171 16.09 -29.15 -27.10
C SER A 171 14.81 -29.90 -27.54
N GLU A 172 14.78 -30.37 -28.78
CA GLU A 172 13.65 -31.15 -29.32
C GLU A 172 13.42 -32.49 -28.60
N HIS A 173 14.48 -33.05 -28.00
CA HIS A 173 14.41 -34.32 -27.29
C HIS A 173 13.81 -34.20 -25.88
N ALA A 174 14.07 -33.11 -25.15
CA ALA A 174 13.53 -32.96 -23.78
C ALA A 174 12.08 -32.44 -23.79
N VAL A 175 11.75 -31.54 -24.73
CA VAL A 175 10.38 -31.00 -24.88
C VAL A 175 9.93 -31.23 -26.33
N PRO A 176 8.97 -32.13 -26.60
CA PRO A 176 8.52 -32.39 -27.96
C PRO A 176 7.71 -31.20 -28.53
N PRO A 177 7.69 -31.00 -29.86
CA PRO A 177 6.96 -29.90 -30.51
C PRO A 177 5.48 -29.70 -30.10
N PRO A 178 4.64 -30.74 -29.92
CA PRO A 178 3.26 -30.53 -29.47
C PRO A 178 3.18 -29.94 -28.05
N LEU A 179 4.07 -30.35 -27.15
CA LEU A 179 4.12 -29.83 -25.78
C LEU A 179 4.58 -28.37 -25.76
N LEU A 180 5.56 -28.00 -26.59
CA LEU A 180 5.99 -26.60 -26.69
C LEU A 180 4.87 -25.70 -27.24
N LYS A 181 4.08 -26.20 -28.20
CA LYS A 181 2.95 -25.47 -28.77
C LYS A 181 1.81 -25.29 -27.77
N THR A 182 1.51 -26.29 -26.92
CA THR A 182 0.53 -26.14 -25.85
C THR A 182 1.02 -25.18 -24.76
N LEU A 183 2.29 -25.27 -24.37
CA LEU A 183 2.90 -24.31 -23.44
C LEU A 183 2.81 -22.89 -23.98
N GLN A 184 3.12 -22.66 -25.26
CA GLN A 184 2.93 -21.36 -25.90
C GLN A 184 1.48 -20.91 -25.87
N ALA A 185 0.53 -21.81 -26.15
CA ALA A 185 -0.89 -21.50 -26.09
C ALA A 185 -1.33 -21.06 -24.68
N PHE A 186 -0.78 -21.66 -23.62
CA PHE A 186 -1.08 -21.27 -22.22
C PHE A 186 -0.53 -19.90 -21.84
N THR A 187 0.54 -19.41 -22.49
CA THR A 187 1.03 -18.04 -22.22
C THR A 187 0.02 -16.96 -22.63
N ILE A 188 -0.85 -17.25 -23.61
CA ILE A 188 -1.83 -16.30 -24.13
C ILE A 188 -2.90 -15.97 -23.06
N PRO A 189 -3.64 -16.94 -22.47
CA PRO A 189 -4.58 -16.68 -21.38
C PRO A 189 -3.93 -15.98 -20.18
N VAL A 190 -2.72 -16.37 -19.79
CA VAL A 190 -2.00 -15.76 -18.67
C VAL A 190 -1.75 -14.27 -18.94
N SER A 191 -1.31 -13.93 -20.15
CA SER A 191 -1.07 -12.53 -20.53
C SER A 191 -2.36 -11.70 -20.59
N LEU A 192 -3.46 -12.28 -21.06
CA LEU A 192 -4.76 -11.60 -21.20
C LEU A 192 -5.50 -11.45 -19.87
N ALA A 193 -5.35 -12.42 -18.96
CA ALA A 193 -5.95 -12.38 -17.63
C ALA A 193 -5.51 -11.14 -16.84
N SER A 194 -4.29 -10.64 -17.08
CA SER A 194 -3.79 -9.40 -16.46
C SER A 194 -4.57 -8.14 -16.87
N LYS A 195 -5.27 -8.16 -18.01
CA LYS A 195 -6.01 -7.02 -18.57
C LYS A 195 -7.49 -7.03 -18.20
N VAL A 196 -8.03 -8.18 -17.76
CA VAL A 196 -9.44 -8.33 -17.39
C VAL A 196 -9.81 -7.48 -16.17
N PRO A 197 -9.05 -7.48 -15.05
CA PRO A 197 -9.37 -6.63 -13.90
C PRO A 197 -9.38 -5.15 -14.28
N GLN A 198 -8.42 -4.71 -15.10
CA GLN A 198 -8.33 -3.32 -15.57
C GLN A 198 -9.58 -2.91 -16.37
N MET A 199 -10.06 -3.79 -17.25
CA MET A 199 -11.27 -3.55 -18.06
C MET A 199 -12.55 -3.51 -17.23
N LEU A 200 -12.66 -4.37 -16.21
CA LEU A 200 -13.81 -4.43 -15.32
C LEU A 200 -13.87 -3.22 -14.40
N GLU A 201 -12.75 -2.82 -13.81
CA GLU A 201 -12.68 -1.65 -12.92
C GLU A 201 -13.03 -0.37 -13.68
N LEU A 202 -12.46 -0.19 -14.88
CA LEU A 202 -12.75 0.97 -15.74
C LEU A 202 -14.24 1.03 -16.16
N HIS A 203 -14.86 -0.12 -16.42
CA HIS A 203 -16.28 -0.19 -16.75
C HIS A 203 -17.19 0.05 -15.54
N ARG A 204 -16.82 -0.50 -14.39
CA ARG A 204 -17.58 -0.37 -13.14
C ARG A 204 -17.57 1.07 -12.65
N ASP A 205 -16.39 1.69 -12.66
CA ASP A 205 -16.20 3.01 -12.06
C ASP A 205 -16.57 4.14 -13.03
N LYS A 206 -16.69 3.84 -14.33
CA LYS A 206 -17.04 4.79 -15.41
C LYS A 206 -16.18 6.07 -15.42
N ALA A 207 -14.97 5.98 -14.89
CA ALA A 207 -13.99 7.04 -14.79
C ALA A 207 -12.59 6.48 -15.06
N THR A 208 -11.72 7.29 -15.64
CA THR A 208 -10.35 6.86 -16.02
C THR A 208 -9.37 6.86 -14.84
N GLY A 209 -9.66 7.58 -13.76
CA GLY A 209 -8.78 7.68 -12.59
C GLY A 209 -7.42 8.28 -12.96
N GLN A 210 -6.35 7.65 -12.48
CA GLN A 210 -4.94 8.02 -12.75
C GLN A 210 -4.31 7.21 -13.91
N LEU A 211 -5.12 6.48 -14.67
CA LEU A 211 -4.61 5.67 -15.78
C LEU A 211 -4.01 6.57 -16.86
N SER A 212 -2.73 6.37 -17.17
CA SER A 212 -2.05 7.17 -18.20
C SER A 212 -2.60 6.83 -19.60
N VAL A 213 -3.33 7.77 -20.19
CA VAL A 213 -3.85 7.71 -21.56
C VAL A 213 -2.74 7.38 -22.55
N LEU A 214 -1.59 8.05 -22.41
CA LEU A 214 -0.46 7.87 -23.30
C LEU A 214 0.03 6.41 -23.28
N VAL A 215 0.07 5.79 -22.10
CA VAL A 215 0.46 4.39 -21.94
C VAL A 215 -0.57 3.45 -22.58
N VAL A 216 -1.87 3.71 -22.42
CA VAL A 216 -2.94 2.88 -23.00
C VAL A 216 -2.87 2.88 -24.54
N PHE A 217 -2.74 4.05 -25.15
CA PHE A 217 -2.63 4.15 -26.62
C PHE A 217 -1.29 3.61 -27.13
N ALA A 218 -0.19 3.81 -26.42
CA ALA A 218 1.10 3.20 -26.76
C ALA A 218 1.03 1.66 -26.71
N GLN A 219 0.34 1.10 -25.72
CA GLN A 219 0.14 -0.35 -25.59
C GLN A 219 -0.68 -0.90 -26.78
N LEU A 220 -1.75 -0.20 -27.18
CA LEU A 220 -2.57 -0.57 -28.34
C LEU A 220 -1.74 -0.53 -29.63
N LEU A 221 -1.02 0.57 -29.88
CA LEU A 221 -0.14 0.72 -31.05
C LEU A 221 0.94 -0.37 -31.08
N GLY A 222 1.54 -0.70 -29.94
CA GLY A 222 2.52 -1.78 -29.83
C GLY A 222 1.93 -3.15 -30.15
N THR A 223 0.71 -3.46 -29.70
CA THR A 223 0.06 -4.73 -30.07
C THR A 223 -0.37 -4.79 -31.53
N LEU A 224 -0.82 -3.67 -32.10
CA LEU A 224 -1.17 -3.58 -33.51
C LEU A 224 0.07 -3.74 -34.41
N ALA A 225 1.18 -3.13 -34.00
CA ALA A 225 2.48 -3.29 -34.61
C ALA A 225 2.89 -4.77 -34.67
N ARG A 226 2.71 -5.51 -33.58
CA ARG A 226 2.99 -6.96 -33.52
C ARG A 226 2.09 -7.77 -34.44
N VAL A 227 0.79 -7.48 -34.50
CA VAL A 227 -0.12 -8.15 -35.45
C VAL A 227 0.36 -7.93 -36.89
N PHE A 228 0.75 -6.70 -37.22
CA PHE A 228 1.24 -6.37 -38.55
C PHE A 228 2.57 -7.06 -38.89
N THR A 229 3.55 -7.06 -37.99
CA THR A 229 4.85 -7.74 -38.21
C THR A 229 4.66 -9.25 -38.30
N THR A 230 3.83 -9.85 -37.46
CA THR A 230 3.54 -11.30 -37.51
C THR A 230 2.84 -11.68 -38.81
N LEU A 231 1.84 -10.91 -39.26
CA LEU A 231 1.09 -11.19 -40.50
C LEU A 231 1.89 -10.88 -41.78
N THR A 232 3.00 -10.15 -41.69
CA THR A 232 3.88 -9.86 -42.83
C THR A 232 5.10 -10.78 -42.90
N GLU A 233 5.64 -11.17 -41.75
CA GLU A 233 6.91 -11.91 -41.68
C GLU A 233 6.75 -13.39 -41.36
N THR A 234 5.59 -13.83 -40.86
CA THR A 234 5.39 -15.22 -40.41
C THR A 234 4.05 -15.79 -40.87
N ASN A 235 3.98 -17.11 -41.03
CA ASN A 235 2.75 -17.85 -41.33
C ASN A 235 2.17 -18.55 -40.08
N ASP A 236 2.57 -18.12 -38.88
CA ASP A 236 2.17 -18.76 -37.64
C ASP A 236 0.83 -18.22 -37.12
N ARG A 237 -0.19 -19.08 -37.16
CA ARG A 237 -1.54 -18.76 -36.69
C ARG A 237 -1.63 -18.61 -35.17
N LEU A 238 -0.80 -19.32 -34.39
CA LEU A 238 -0.88 -19.27 -32.93
C LEU A 238 -0.41 -17.91 -32.42
N LEU A 239 0.75 -17.46 -32.90
CA LEU A 239 1.30 -16.14 -32.55
C LEU A 239 0.40 -15.01 -33.06
N PHE A 240 -0.13 -15.14 -34.27
CA PHE A 240 -1.09 -14.21 -34.83
C PHE A 240 -2.33 -14.05 -33.94
N TRP A 241 -3.00 -15.14 -33.58
CA TRP A 241 -4.20 -15.08 -32.73
C TRP A 241 -3.90 -14.57 -31.32
N GLY A 242 -2.73 -14.87 -30.77
CA GLY A 242 -2.27 -14.32 -29.50
C GLY A 242 -2.19 -12.78 -29.53
N PHE A 243 -1.50 -12.22 -30.52
CA PHE A 243 -1.39 -10.76 -30.66
C PHE A 243 -2.69 -10.10 -31.10
N ALA A 244 -3.50 -10.76 -31.93
CA ALA A 244 -4.80 -10.25 -32.35
C ALA A 244 -5.73 -10.12 -31.14
N LEU A 245 -5.80 -11.13 -30.27
CA LEU A 245 -6.62 -11.10 -29.07
C LEU A 245 -6.11 -10.06 -28.05
N ALA A 246 -4.79 -9.93 -27.90
CA ALA A 246 -4.19 -8.87 -27.10
C ALA A 246 -4.52 -7.47 -27.64
N THR A 247 -4.57 -7.30 -28.97
CA THR A 247 -4.97 -6.04 -29.61
C THR A 247 -6.44 -5.73 -29.31
N VAL A 248 -7.33 -6.73 -29.37
CA VAL A 248 -8.75 -6.56 -29.00
C VAL A 248 -8.88 -6.08 -27.56
N PHE A 249 -8.18 -6.69 -26.61
CA PHE A 249 -8.27 -6.30 -25.20
C PHE A 249 -7.74 -4.88 -24.95
N ASN A 250 -6.59 -4.52 -25.54
CA ASN A 250 -6.07 -3.16 -25.43
C ASN A 250 -6.96 -2.15 -26.16
N ALA A 251 -7.64 -2.54 -27.24
CA ALA A 251 -8.60 -1.69 -27.95
C ALA A 251 -9.85 -1.43 -27.09
N VAL A 252 -10.38 -2.45 -26.42
CA VAL A 252 -11.51 -2.27 -25.49
C VAL A 252 -11.14 -1.30 -24.38
N ILE A 253 -9.96 -1.44 -23.77
CA ILE A 253 -9.49 -0.52 -22.73
C ILE A 253 -9.33 0.91 -23.31
N ALA A 254 -8.74 1.06 -24.49
CA ALA A 254 -8.59 2.37 -25.13
C ALA A 254 -9.94 3.03 -25.44
N VAL A 255 -10.92 2.25 -25.93
CA VAL A 255 -12.29 2.71 -26.16
C VAL A 255 -12.95 3.13 -24.84
N GLN A 256 -12.83 2.32 -23.79
CA GLN A 256 -13.36 2.68 -22.48
C GLN A 256 -12.73 3.96 -21.93
N VAL A 257 -11.42 4.15 -22.08
CA VAL A 257 -10.73 5.39 -21.69
C VAL A 257 -11.26 6.59 -22.47
N ALA A 258 -11.49 6.43 -23.78
CA ALA A 258 -12.06 7.50 -24.60
C ALA A 258 -13.52 7.81 -24.23
N LEU A 259 -14.34 6.79 -23.96
CA LEU A 259 -15.74 6.94 -23.56
C LEU A 259 -15.89 7.56 -22.17
N TYR A 260 -15.00 7.21 -21.24
CA TYR A 260 -15.03 7.67 -19.84
C TYR A 260 -14.08 8.84 -19.57
N TRP A 261 -13.62 9.53 -20.63
CA TRP A 261 -12.67 10.65 -20.53
C TRP A 261 -13.16 11.76 -19.59
N ASN A 262 -14.44 12.14 -19.72
CA ASN A 262 -15.09 13.13 -18.84
C ASN A 262 -15.68 12.49 -17.57
N GLY A 263 -15.49 11.18 -17.41
CA GLY A 263 -15.99 10.42 -16.26
C GLY A 263 -15.35 10.88 -14.95
N ASN A 264 -14.09 11.33 -14.96
CA ASN A 264 -13.45 11.87 -13.76
C ASN A 264 -14.12 13.16 -13.25
N GLU A 265 -14.50 14.07 -14.16
CA GLU A 265 -15.21 15.31 -13.79
C GLU A 265 -16.61 14.99 -13.27
N LYS A 266 -17.36 14.10 -13.94
CA LYS A 266 -18.66 13.64 -13.44
C LYS A 266 -18.56 12.83 -12.16
N TYR A 267 -17.49 12.07 -11.96
CA TYR A 267 -17.24 11.35 -10.71
C TYR A 267 -16.89 12.31 -9.58
N MET A 268 -16.19 13.42 -9.86
CA MET A 268 -16.00 14.52 -8.91
C MET A 268 -17.30 15.29 -8.63
N GLU A 269 -18.11 15.58 -9.65
CA GLU A 269 -19.39 16.28 -9.51
C GLU A 269 -20.45 15.42 -8.79
N ILE A 270 -20.53 14.12 -9.11
CA ILE A 270 -21.29 13.11 -8.36
C ILE A 270 -20.68 12.93 -6.97
N ARG A 271 -19.38 13.07 -6.75
CA ARG A 271 -18.78 13.04 -5.40
C ARG A 271 -19.15 14.29 -4.59
N ASP A 272 -19.30 15.44 -5.23
CA ASP A 272 -19.73 16.70 -4.60
C ASP A 272 -21.25 16.75 -4.40
N THR A 273 -22.04 15.96 -5.15
CA THR A 273 -23.48 15.72 -4.88
C THR A 273 -23.76 14.47 -4.03
N SER A 274 -22.86 13.49 -4.00
CA SER A 274 -22.93 12.30 -3.12
C SER A 274 -22.17 12.49 -1.81
N THR A 275 -21.63 13.70 -1.58
CA THR A 275 -21.56 14.27 -0.23
C THR A 275 -22.94 14.53 0.39
N ASP A 276 -24.03 14.11 -0.26
CA ASP A 276 -25.34 13.81 0.35
C ASP A 276 -25.50 12.32 0.76
N LEU A 277 -24.43 11.50 0.79
CA LEU A 277 -24.40 10.43 1.79
C LEU A 277 -24.38 11.12 3.14
N PRO A 278 -25.26 10.73 4.11
CA PRO A 278 -25.18 11.31 5.43
C PRO A 278 -23.74 11.12 5.89
N SER A 279 -23.03 12.23 6.08
CA SER A 279 -21.70 12.22 6.70
C SER A 279 -21.74 11.29 7.93
N VAL A 280 -20.61 10.71 8.34
CA VAL A 280 -20.54 9.94 9.59
C VAL A 280 -21.31 10.66 10.73
N ALA A 281 -21.22 11.99 10.78
CA ALA A 281 -21.99 12.86 11.67
C ALA A 281 -23.53 12.84 11.44
N ALA A 282 -24.02 12.75 10.21
CA ALA A 282 -25.46 12.64 9.90
C ALA A 282 -26.04 11.24 10.18
N VAL A 283 -25.24 10.16 10.18
CA VAL A 283 -25.65 8.85 10.71
C VAL A 283 -25.63 8.82 12.24
N ALA A 284 -24.73 9.59 12.86
CA ALA A 284 -24.64 9.77 14.31
C ALA A 284 -25.69 10.74 14.89
N ARG A 285 -26.35 11.57 14.06
CA ARG A 285 -27.45 12.46 14.51
C ARG A 285 -28.63 11.64 15.06
N PRO A 286 -29.17 11.97 16.24
CA PRO A 286 -30.51 11.56 16.62
C PRO A 286 -31.50 11.95 15.51
N GLU A 287 -32.34 11.03 15.04
CA GLU A 287 -33.54 11.45 14.30
C GLU A 287 -34.43 12.12 15.34
N GLU A 288 -34.83 13.37 15.10
CA GLU A 288 -35.92 13.98 15.87
C GLU A 288 -37.19 13.17 15.59
N VAL A 289 -37.46 12.19 16.45
CA VAL A 289 -38.77 11.53 16.49
C VAL A 289 -39.74 12.60 16.98
N HIS A 290 -40.51 13.18 16.06
CA HIS A 290 -41.71 13.93 16.40
C HIS A 290 -42.76 12.94 16.93
N GLU A 291 -42.60 12.50 18.18
CA GLU A 291 -43.74 12.09 18.99
C GLU A 291 -44.38 13.36 19.55
N GLU A 292 -45.70 13.48 19.42
CA GLU A 292 -46.48 14.56 20.04
C GLU A 292 -46.37 14.44 21.57
N ILE A 293 -45.37 15.10 22.14
CA ILE A 293 -45.15 15.19 23.58
C ILE A 293 -46.00 16.34 24.12
N THR A 294 -46.77 16.09 25.17
CA THR A 294 -47.57 17.07 25.91
C THR A 294 -46.70 18.20 26.49
N GLU A 295 -47.20 19.44 26.54
CA GLU A 295 -46.41 20.63 26.94
C GLU A 295 -45.76 20.51 28.33
N GLU A 296 -46.33 19.72 29.24
CA GLU A 296 -45.77 19.43 30.57
C GLU A 296 -44.53 18.51 30.51
N ASP A 297 -44.56 17.47 29.66
CA ASP A 297 -43.44 16.54 29.46
C ASP A 297 -42.30 17.22 28.66
N ALA A 298 -42.64 18.11 27.72
CA ALA A 298 -41.68 18.90 26.98
C ALA A 298 -40.96 19.96 27.84
N ALA A 299 -41.62 20.47 28.90
CA ALA A 299 -41.01 21.39 29.86
C ALA A 299 -40.06 20.66 30.82
N ALA A 300 -40.46 19.49 31.34
CA ALA A 300 -39.62 18.65 32.18
C ALA A 300 -38.40 18.09 31.43
N MET A 301 -38.59 17.67 30.17
CA MET A 301 -37.49 17.20 29.31
C MET A 301 -36.54 18.35 28.93
N LYS A 302 -37.05 19.57 28.69
CA LYS A 302 -36.21 20.76 28.50
C LYS A 302 -35.40 21.15 29.73
N GLU A 303 -35.89 20.93 30.95
CA GLU A 303 -35.12 21.18 32.17
C GLU A 303 -34.01 20.14 32.36
N LEU A 304 -34.31 18.85 32.16
CA LEU A 304 -33.34 17.75 32.19
C LEU A 304 -32.27 17.87 31.10
N ASP A 305 -32.66 18.16 29.85
CA ASP A 305 -31.72 18.38 28.73
C ASP A 305 -30.85 19.62 28.96
N ARG A 306 -31.39 20.66 29.62
CA ARG A 306 -30.63 21.87 29.98
C ARG A 306 -29.68 21.64 31.16
N GLU A 307 -29.96 20.66 32.03
CA GLU A 307 -29.02 20.20 33.04
C GLU A 307 -27.95 19.27 32.47
N ALA A 308 -28.28 18.40 31.51
CA ALA A 308 -27.31 17.62 30.74
C ALA A 308 -26.35 18.51 29.94
N MET A 309 -26.88 19.56 29.29
CA MET A 309 -26.09 20.57 28.57
C MET A 309 -25.22 21.45 29.49
N LYS A 310 -25.47 21.45 30.82
CA LYS A 310 -24.60 22.12 31.82
C LYS A 310 -23.48 21.22 32.33
N LEU A 311 -23.46 19.93 31.99
CA LEU A 311 -22.40 18.99 32.35
C LEU A 311 -21.28 18.87 31.31
N ASP A 312 -21.39 19.50 30.14
CA ASP A 312 -20.33 19.42 29.13
C ASP A 312 -19.12 20.26 29.55
N SER A 313 -18.09 19.59 30.07
CA SER A 313 -16.81 20.23 30.38
C SER A 313 -16.05 20.54 29.09
N GLU A 314 -15.23 21.60 29.09
CA GLU A 314 -14.40 21.94 27.92
C GLU A 314 -13.27 20.91 27.68
N VAL A 315 -12.89 20.12 28.69
CA VAL A 315 -11.71 19.25 28.64
C VAL A 315 -11.99 17.91 29.32
N ILE A 316 -11.69 16.83 28.61
CA ILE A 316 -11.72 15.47 29.17
C ILE A 316 -10.56 15.30 30.16
N THR A 317 -10.90 15.00 31.42
CA THR A 317 -9.95 14.78 32.51
C THR A 317 -9.70 13.30 32.81
N GLU A 318 -10.65 12.44 32.45
CA GLU A 318 -10.60 11.00 32.74
C GLU A 318 -11.34 10.21 31.67
N VAL A 319 -10.88 8.98 31.39
CA VAL A 319 -11.56 8.05 30.47
C VAL A 319 -12.05 6.84 31.25
N GLN A 320 -13.35 6.57 31.18
CA GLN A 320 -13.96 5.37 31.75
C GLN A 320 -14.18 4.35 30.65
N ILE A 321 -13.69 3.12 30.83
CA ILE A 321 -13.77 2.06 29.83
C ILE A 321 -14.53 0.87 30.41
N ASP A 322 -15.50 0.35 29.66
CA ASP A 322 -16.21 -0.89 30.00
C ASP A 322 -15.33 -2.13 29.79
N GLY A 323 -15.49 -3.15 30.64
CA GLY A 323 -14.78 -4.42 30.53
C GLY A 323 -14.97 -5.11 29.18
N MET A 324 -16.15 -4.93 28.55
CA MET A 324 -16.40 -5.46 27.19
C MET A 324 -15.53 -4.78 26.13
N VAL A 325 -15.31 -3.46 26.26
CA VAL A 325 -14.45 -2.70 25.35
C VAL A 325 -13.03 -3.24 25.41
N LEU A 326 -12.48 -3.40 26.62
CA LEU A 326 -11.14 -3.95 26.80
C LEU A 326 -11.00 -5.34 26.17
N MET A 327 -11.99 -6.21 26.36
CA MET A 327 -11.97 -7.56 25.77
C MET A 327 -11.98 -7.52 24.23
N LYS A 328 -12.77 -6.62 23.62
CA LYS A 328 -12.80 -6.43 22.16
C LYS A 328 -11.48 -5.90 21.63
N LEU A 329 -10.87 -4.93 22.33
CA LEU A 329 -9.55 -4.39 21.99
C LEU A 329 -8.49 -5.49 21.99
N VAL A 330 -8.41 -6.25 23.07
CA VAL A 330 -7.47 -7.36 23.23
C VAL A 330 -7.65 -8.40 22.13
N LYS A 331 -8.89 -8.81 21.87
CA LYS A 331 -9.21 -9.77 20.81
C LYS A 331 -8.76 -9.25 19.44
N HIS A 332 -9.13 -8.03 19.09
CA HIS A 332 -8.80 -7.44 17.80
C HIS A 332 -7.28 -7.32 17.59
N CYS A 333 -6.55 -6.78 18.58
CA CYS A 333 -5.11 -6.63 18.49
C CYS A 333 -4.39 -7.96 18.36
N LYS A 334 -4.80 -8.98 19.13
CA LYS A 334 -4.22 -10.32 19.08
C LYS A 334 -4.48 -11.02 17.75
N ASP A 335 -5.74 -11.04 17.29
CA ASP A 335 -6.14 -11.71 16.06
C ASP A 335 -5.53 -11.05 14.82
N ASN A 336 -5.47 -9.71 14.81
CA ASN A 336 -4.88 -8.96 13.70
C ASN A 336 -3.35 -9.11 13.65
N HIS A 337 -2.67 -9.13 14.80
CA HIS A 337 -1.23 -9.39 14.81
C HIS A 337 -0.91 -10.81 14.32
N ALA A 338 -1.70 -11.81 14.73
CA ALA A 338 -1.52 -13.20 14.29
C ALA A 338 -1.77 -13.40 12.79
N SER A 339 -2.75 -12.69 12.22
CA SER A 339 -3.13 -12.83 10.80
C SER A 339 -2.32 -11.95 9.85
N ASN A 340 -2.09 -10.69 10.23
CA ASN A 340 -1.53 -9.67 9.34
C ASN A 340 -0.15 -9.18 9.76
N GLY A 341 0.36 -9.56 10.94
CA GLY A 341 1.65 -9.10 11.47
C GLY A 341 1.75 -7.59 11.69
N THR A 342 0.61 -6.87 11.66
CA THR A 342 0.54 -5.40 11.74
C THR A 342 -0.26 -4.95 12.95
N ASN A 343 0.00 -3.70 13.37
CA ASN A 343 -0.76 -3.05 14.42
C ASN A 343 -2.23 -2.92 14.01
N ALA A 344 -3.12 -3.21 14.94
CA ALA A 344 -4.56 -3.14 14.73
C ALA A 344 -5.06 -1.72 15.04
N TRP A 345 -6.04 -1.24 14.28
CA TRP A 345 -6.63 0.09 14.47
C TRP A 345 -8.15 0.00 14.52
N GLY A 346 -8.80 0.84 15.33
CA GLY A 346 -10.24 1.02 15.27
C GLY A 346 -10.73 2.31 15.90
N THR A 347 -12.05 2.44 16.00
CA THR A 347 -12.71 3.61 16.58
C THR A 347 -13.32 3.29 17.94
N LEU A 348 -13.36 4.30 18.81
CA LEU A 348 -14.00 4.30 20.11
C LEU A 348 -15.37 4.95 20.01
N LEU A 349 -16.36 4.35 20.68
CA LEU A 349 -17.72 4.84 20.78
C LEU A 349 -18.07 5.13 22.24
N GLY A 350 -18.71 6.25 22.49
CA GLY A 350 -18.98 6.69 23.85
C GLY A 350 -19.60 8.08 23.96
N VAL A 351 -19.68 8.58 25.18
CA VAL A 351 -20.26 9.89 25.49
C VAL A 351 -19.43 10.59 26.55
N ASP A 352 -19.32 11.91 26.44
CA ASP A 352 -18.69 12.77 27.44
C ASP A 352 -19.75 13.15 28.48
N VAL A 353 -19.48 12.87 29.75
CA VAL A 353 -20.33 13.23 30.87
C VAL A 353 -19.46 13.96 31.88
N GLY A 354 -19.60 15.27 32.05
CA GLY A 354 -18.89 15.97 33.13
C GLY A 354 -17.36 16.03 32.99
N GLY A 355 -16.78 15.75 31.81
CA GLY A 355 -15.33 15.61 31.62
C GLY A 355 -14.77 14.21 31.88
N THR A 356 -15.64 13.26 32.23
CA THR A 356 -15.35 11.82 32.15
C THR A 356 -15.87 11.28 30.82
N LEU A 357 -14.96 10.77 29.99
CA LEU A 357 -15.33 10.14 28.72
C LEU A 357 -15.69 8.68 28.98
N GLU A 358 -16.98 8.35 28.91
CA GLU A 358 -17.47 6.98 29.05
C GLU A 358 -17.43 6.27 27.69
N VAL A 359 -16.54 5.28 27.54
CA VAL A 359 -16.40 4.46 26.33
C VAL A 359 -17.17 3.15 26.52
N SER A 360 -18.29 3.04 25.81
CA SER A 360 -19.22 1.90 25.91
C SER A 360 -18.91 0.79 24.90
N ASN A 361 -18.38 1.14 23.72
CA ASN A 361 -18.17 0.16 22.65
C ASN A 361 -17.00 0.53 21.72
N VAL A 362 -16.47 -0.47 21.01
CA VAL A 362 -15.38 -0.31 20.04
C VAL A 362 -15.55 -1.26 18.87
N PHE A 363 -15.05 -0.86 17.71
CA PHE A 363 -14.91 -1.76 16.57
C PHE A 363 -13.64 -1.48 15.77
N GLY A 364 -13.07 -2.56 15.21
CA GLY A 364 -11.88 -2.51 14.40
C GLY A 364 -12.17 -1.95 13.01
N LEU A 365 -11.29 -1.09 12.52
CA LEU A 365 -11.29 -0.67 11.13
C LEU A 365 -10.50 -1.69 10.31
N PRO A 366 -10.96 -2.04 9.10
CA PRO A 366 -10.23 -2.95 8.23
C PRO A 366 -8.86 -2.33 7.92
N ASN A 367 -7.78 -3.08 8.17
CA ASN A 367 -6.43 -2.58 7.99
C ASN A 367 -6.21 -2.10 6.56
N ALA A 368 -5.92 -0.80 6.42
CA ALA A 368 -5.26 -0.27 5.24
C ALA A 368 -3.88 -0.95 5.16
N ARG A 369 -3.66 -1.78 4.14
CA ARG A 369 -2.32 -2.27 3.84
C ARG A 369 -1.42 -1.04 3.64
N SER A 370 -0.43 -0.88 4.51
CA SER A 370 0.63 0.11 4.38
C SER A 370 1.54 -0.30 3.20
N GLU A 371 1.04 -0.16 1.97
CA GLU A 371 1.86 -0.12 0.76
C GLU A 371 1.69 1.28 0.12
N ARG A 372 2.78 2.06 0.16
CA ARG A 372 3.06 3.32 -0.58
C ARG A 372 1.86 4.23 -0.92
N GLY A 373 1.84 5.42 -0.28
CA GLY A 373 1.70 6.77 -0.86
C GLY A 373 0.46 7.15 -1.70
N ASP A 374 0.05 6.32 -2.67
CA ASP A 374 -1.10 6.57 -3.56
C ASP A 374 -2.33 5.73 -3.16
N GLU A 375 -2.15 4.61 -2.45
CA GLU A 375 -3.26 3.79 -1.91
C GLU A 375 -3.81 4.30 -0.56
N GLU A 376 -3.15 5.27 0.06
CA GLU A 376 -3.50 5.81 1.38
C GLU A 376 -4.84 6.59 1.32
N GLU A 377 -5.10 7.34 0.25
CA GLU A 377 -6.37 8.06 0.07
C GLU A 377 -7.55 7.12 -0.27
N ARG A 378 -7.29 6.03 -1.00
CA ARG A 378 -8.30 5.01 -1.33
C ARG A 378 -8.65 4.15 -0.11
N SER A 379 -7.65 3.80 0.70
CA SER A 379 -7.83 2.99 1.90
C SER A 379 -8.52 3.78 3.02
N THR A 380 -8.15 5.04 3.25
CA THR A 380 -8.86 5.94 4.18
C THR A 380 -10.33 6.11 3.79
N ARG A 381 -10.63 6.28 2.49
CA ARG A 381 -12.01 6.34 2.00
C ARG A 381 -12.79 5.06 2.25
N THR A 382 -12.18 3.91 2.01
CA THR A 382 -12.80 2.60 2.25
C THR A 382 -13.06 2.39 3.75
N ALA A 383 -12.12 2.80 4.61
CA ALA A 383 -12.29 2.78 6.05
C ALA A 383 -13.44 3.70 6.51
N MET A 384 -13.59 4.89 5.93
CA MET A 384 -14.72 5.79 6.23
C MET A 384 -16.07 5.21 5.79
N GLN A 385 -16.14 4.58 4.62
CA GLN A 385 -17.36 3.90 4.16
C GLN A 385 -17.74 2.75 5.08
N TYR A 386 -16.76 1.92 5.46
CA TYR A 386 -16.96 0.85 6.44
C TYR A 386 -17.45 1.39 7.79
N MET A 387 -16.81 2.45 8.28
CA MET A 387 -17.18 3.11 9.53
C MET A 387 -18.62 3.61 9.48
N THR A 388 -19.02 4.28 8.41
CA THR A 388 -20.40 4.80 8.23
C THR A 388 -21.43 3.67 8.26
N GLU A 389 -21.17 2.57 7.54
CA GLU A 389 -22.08 1.42 7.50
C GLU A 389 -22.12 0.69 8.84
N MET A 390 -20.98 0.54 9.52
CA MET A 390 -20.92 -0.05 10.85
C MET A 390 -21.71 0.75 11.88
N LEU A 391 -21.58 2.08 11.87
CA LEU A 391 -22.35 2.98 12.73
C LEU A 391 -23.86 2.86 12.46
N ARG A 392 -24.26 2.74 11.19
CA ARG A 392 -25.65 2.48 10.79
C ARG A 392 -26.18 1.17 11.38
N LEU A 393 -25.39 0.10 11.35
CA LEU A 393 -25.76 -1.20 11.91
C LEU A 393 -25.81 -1.18 13.45
N LEU A 394 -24.88 -0.50 14.10
CA LEU A 394 -24.88 -0.36 15.56
C LEU A 394 -26.09 0.41 16.06
N ARG A 395 -26.51 1.44 15.32
CA ARG A 395 -27.75 2.18 15.59
C ARG A 395 -28.99 1.30 15.56
N GLN A 396 -29.05 0.31 14.66
CA GLN A 396 -30.17 -0.65 14.58
C GLN A 396 -30.26 -1.57 15.81
N VAL A 397 -29.15 -1.75 16.53
CA VAL A 397 -29.08 -2.58 17.75
C VAL A 397 -29.20 -1.71 19.01
N SER A 398 -29.54 -0.42 18.87
CA SER A 398 -29.61 0.55 19.97
C SER A 398 -28.30 0.66 20.76
N ALA A 399 -27.16 0.46 20.10
CA ALA A 399 -25.84 0.73 20.67
C ALA A 399 -25.42 2.17 20.41
N ASP A 400 -24.57 2.72 21.27
CA ASP A 400 -24.05 4.09 21.11
C ASP A 400 -23.32 4.26 19.78
N VAL A 401 -23.60 5.36 19.10
CA VAL A 401 -23.10 5.64 17.74
C VAL A 401 -22.09 6.80 17.73
N ASN A 402 -21.89 7.47 18.87
CA ASN A 402 -21.05 8.65 18.94
C ASN A 402 -19.56 8.27 18.95
N SER A 403 -18.81 8.72 17.94
CA SER A 403 -17.39 8.42 17.78
C SER A 403 -16.53 9.41 18.54
N VAL A 404 -15.89 8.94 19.62
CA VAL A 404 -15.17 9.81 20.58
C VAL A 404 -13.65 9.70 20.49
N GLY A 405 -13.13 8.67 19.82
CA GLY A 405 -11.70 8.43 19.77
C GLY A 405 -11.27 7.32 18.83
N LEU A 406 -9.97 7.04 18.84
CA LEU A 406 -9.35 5.93 18.12
C LEU A 406 -8.66 5.01 19.11
N TYR A 407 -8.52 3.74 18.75
CA TYR A 407 -7.62 2.83 19.46
C TYR A 407 -6.60 2.22 18.53
N GLN A 408 -5.44 1.92 19.09
CA GLN A 408 -4.34 1.28 18.39
C GLN A 408 -3.69 0.21 19.26
N GLY A 409 -3.51 -0.98 18.68
CA GLY A 409 -2.61 -1.98 19.24
C GLY A 409 -1.17 -1.65 18.90
N CYS A 410 -0.26 -1.74 19.86
CA CYS A 410 1.17 -1.60 19.62
C CYS A 410 1.94 -2.84 20.08
N PHE A 411 2.99 -3.16 19.35
CA PHE A 411 4.01 -4.10 19.79
C PHE A 411 5.16 -3.31 20.39
N VAL A 412 5.44 -3.50 21.68
CA VAL A 412 6.69 -3.01 22.29
C VAL A 412 6.80 -1.48 22.23
N GLY A 413 5.70 -0.77 22.50
CA GLY A 413 5.69 0.70 22.67
C GLY A 413 5.82 1.56 21.40
N THR A 414 5.94 0.99 20.20
CA THR A 414 5.95 1.78 18.95
C THR A 414 4.53 2.09 18.47
N PHE A 415 3.98 3.23 18.88
CA PHE A 415 2.60 3.63 18.53
C PHE A 415 2.50 4.96 17.77
N LEU A 416 3.36 5.93 18.05
CA LEU A 416 3.22 7.29 17.52
C LEU A 416 3.68 7.41 16.06
N ASN A 417 2.72 7.58 15.14
CA ASN A 417 2.96 7.81 13.71
C ASN A 417 2.20 9.05 13.22
N SER A 418 2.57 9.60 12.05
CA SER A 418 1.86 10.74 11.44
C SER A 418 0.37 10.44 11.23
N ALA A 419 0.06 9.22 10.77
CA ALA A 419 -1.32 8.76 10.59
C ALA A 419 -2.15 8.81 11.89
N VAL A 420 -1.53 8.63 13.06
CA VAL A 420 -2.22 8.71 14.36
C VAL A 420 -2.59 10.14 14.67
N VAL A 421 -1.65 11.05 14.47
CA VAL A 421 -1.86 12.49 14.68
C VAL A 421 -2.91 13.02 13.70
N ASP A 422 -2.80 12.64 12.42
CA ASP A 422 -3.72 13.05 11.37
C ASP A 422 -5.13 12.46 11.61
N GLY A 423 -5.22 11.19 12.04
CA GLY A 423 -6.48 10.54 12.38
C GLY A 423 -7.17 11.16 13.60
N LEU A 424 -6.43 11.46 14.67
CA LEU A 424 -6.97 12.15 15.84
C LEU A 424 -7.45 13.57 15.51
N ASN A 425 -6.72 14.28 14.66
CA ASN A 425 -7.12 15.60 14.21
C ASN A 425 -8.35 15.54 13.30
N MET A 426 -8.42 14.57 12.38
CA MET A 426 -9.59 14.34 11.55
C MET A 426 -10.84 14.06 12.40
N LEU A 427 -10.71 13.20 13.41
CA LEU A 427 -11.83 12.89 14.31
C LEU A 427 -12.21 14.10 15.17
N SER A 428 -11.22 14.87 15.64
CA SER A 428 -11.48 16.15 16.34
C SER A 428 -12.25 17.14 15.46
N ALA A 429 -11.97 17.19 14.16
CA ALA A 429 -12.70 18.00 13.21
C ALA A 429 -14.11 17.46 12.89
N LEU A 430 -14.33 16.14 12.99
CA LEU A 430 -15.67 15.56 12.88
C LEU A 430 -16.54 15.93 14.08
N MET A 431 -16.00 15.84 15.30
CA MET A 431 -16.72 16.24 16.53
C MET A 431 -17.04 17.73 16.59
N GLU A 432 -16.28 18.60 15.91
CA GLU A 432 -16.58 20.04 15.80
C GLU A 432 -17.88 20.31 15.01
N ARG A 433 -18.20 19.47 14.03
CA ARG A 433 -19.41 19.64 13.22
C ARG A 433 -20.70 19.31 13.99
N GLU A 434 -20.58 18.69 15.16
CA GLU A 434 -21.68 18.36 16.07
C GLU A 434 -21.92 19.48 17.12
N GLY A 435 -21.02 20.46 17.22
CA GLY A 435 -21.14 21.64 18.08
C GLY A 435 -19.80 22.32 18.36
N ASN A 436 -19.85 23.60 18.75
CA ASN A 436 -18.68 24.47 18.99
C ASN A 436 -17.74 24.01 20.14
N GLN A 437 -17.98 22.87 20.77
CA GLN A 437 -17.30 22.42 22.01
C GLN A 437 -16.55 21.08 21.88
N GLY A 438 -16.56 20.41 20.71
CA GLY A 438 -15.95 19.08 20.52
C GLY A 438 -14.46 19.06 20.16
N TRP A 439 -13.84 20.22 19.92
CA TRP A 439 -12.49 20.30 19.34
C TRP A 439 -11.39 19.90 20.33
N GLY A 440 -10.53 18.96 19.95
CA GLY A 440 -9.44 18.46 20.80
C GLY A 440 -9.87 17.49 21.90
N LYS A 441 -11.13 17.05 21.89
CA LYS A 441 -11.66 16.00 22.78
C LYS A 441 -11.37 14.57 22.29
N ALA A 442 -10.71 14.41 21.15
CA ALA A 442 -10.42 13.07 20.63
C ALA A 442 -9.40 12.35 21.51
N VAL A 443 -9.75 11.16 21.95
CA VAL A 443 -8.88 10.31 22.77
C VAL A 443 -8.32 9.17 21.94
N LEU A 444 -7.03 8.89 22.13
CA LEU A 444 -6.34 7.71 21.63
C LEU A 444 -6.16 6.71 22.77
N VAL A 445 -6.70 5.50 22.62
CA VAL A 445 -6.41 4.39 23.54
C VAL A 445 -5.36 3.47 22.92
N VAL A 446 -4.24 3.29 23.60
CA VAL A 446 -3.12 2.45 23.17
C VAL A 446 -3.05 1.21 24.05
N LEU A 447 -3.04 0.03 23.43
CA LEU A 447 -2.88 -1.26 24.10
C LEU A 447 -1.56 -1.91 23.67
N ASP A 448 -0.66 -2.15 24.62
CA ASP A 448 0.54 -2.95 24.37
C ASP A 448 0.26 -4.43 24.60
N TYR A 449 0.04 -5.15 23.50
CA TYR A 449 -0.29 -6.56 23.56
C TYR A 449 0.95 -7.46 23.78
N ALA A 450 2.17 -6.93 23.61
CA ALA A 450 3.39 -7.66 23.94
C ALA A 450 3.53 -7.82 25.46
N GLN A 451 3.27 -6.74 26.21
CA GLN A 451 3.21 -6.78 27.67
C GLN A 451 2.01 -7.58 28.17
N LEU A 452 0.87 -7.50 27.47
CA LEU A 452 -0.30 -8.32 27.79
C LEU A 452 0.00 -9.82 27.70
N ALA A 453 0.81 -10.25 26.72
CA ALA A 453 1.23 -11.65 26.60
C ALA A 453 2.09 -12.13 27.78
N GLN A 454 2.67 -11.19 28.56
CA GLN A 454 3.43 -11.49 29.78
C GLN A 454 2.56 -11.43 31.05
N GLY A 455 1.28 -11.09 30.94
CA GLY A 455 0.36 -10.91 32.07
C GLY A 455 0.12 -9.46 32.46
N ASN A 456 0.93 -8.52 31.98
CA ASN A 456 0.77 -7.10 32.34
C ASN A 456 -0.19 -6.39 31.36
N THR A 457 -1.36 -5.99 31.86
CA THR A 457 -2.34 -5.24 31.06
C THR A 457 -1.99 -3.76 31.07
N THR A 458 -1.28 -3.29 30.04
CA THR A 458 -0.94 -1.87 29.88
C THR A 458 -1.83 -1.21 28.84
N VAL A 459 -2.78 -0.43 29.33
CA VAL A 459 -3.67 0.39 28.52
C VAL A 459 -3.42 1.84 28.90
N LYS A 460 -3.18 2.68 27.89
CA LYS A 460 -2.92 4.11 28.09
C LYS A 460 -3.84 4.94 27.21
N ALA A 461 -4.36 6.03 27.76
CA ALA A 461 -5.16 6.99 27.01
C ALA A 461 -4.36 8.27 26.82
N TYR A 462 -4.40 8.82 25.61
CA TYR A 462 -3.73 10.06 25.25
C TYR A 462 -4.71 10.99 24.55
N ARG A 463 -4.56 12.29 24.78
CA ARG A 463 -5.16 13.34 23.94
C ARG A 463 -4.10 14.27 23.40
N LEU A 464 -4.41 14.96 22.31
CA LEU A 464 -3.58 16.03 21.79
C LEU A 464 -3.64 17.24 22.73
N SER A 465 -2.51 17.91 22.92
CA SER A 465 -2.49 19.16 23.68
C SER A 465 -3.20 20.28 22.91
N PRO A 466 -3.92 21.18 23.60
CA PRO A 466 -4.64 22.27 22.93
C PRO A 466 -3.72 23.15 22.08
N ALA A 467 -2.49 23.41 22.57
CA ALA A 467 -1.47 24.16 21.83
C ALA A 467 -1.05 23.46 20.53
N PHE A 468 -0.97 22.12 20.53
CA PHE A 468 -0.65 21.36 19.32
C PHE A 468 -1.79 21.42 18.31
N VAL A 469 -3.04 21.28 18.77
CA VAL A 469 -4.20 21.34 17.90
C VAL A 469 -4.35 22.73 17.26
N ASP A 470 -4.10 23.81 18.03
CA ASP A 470 -4.10 25.18 17.51
C ASP A 470 -3.01 25.43 16.45
N ALA A 471 -1.82 24.87 16.65
CA ALA A 471 -0.73 24.95 15.69
C ALA A 471 -1.05 24.17 14.40
N TYR A 472 -1.64 22.97 14.55
CA TYR A 472 -2.05 22.11 13.43
C TYR A 472 -3.12 22.80 12.57
N ARG A 473 -4.09 23.51 13.18
CA ARG A 473 -5.14 24.26 12.48
C ARG A 473 -4.61 25.29 11.51
N LYS A 474 -3.49 25.94 11.84
CA LYS A 474 -2.87 26.96 10.97
C LYS A 474 -2.05 26.37 9.83
N THR A 475 -2.00 25.03 9.70
CA THR A 475 -1.30 24.22 8.66
C THR A 475 0.16 24.60 8.40
N LYS A 476 0.78 25.29 9.34
CA LYS A 476 2.14 25.81 9.24
C LYS A 476 2.98 25.19 10.34
N PHE A 477 3.49 23.98 10.14
CA PHE A 477 4.58 23.45 10.96
C PHE A 477 5.91 24.01 10.46
N GLN A 478 6.21 25.23 10.90
CA GLN A 478 7.49 25.89 10.67
C GLN A 478 8.21 26.02 12.01
N VAL A 479 9.53 26.24 11.98
CA VAL A 479 10.31 26.45 13.21
C VAL A 479 9.76 27.61 14.04
N GLN A 480 9.23 28.65 13.39
CA GLN A 480 8.62 29.81 14.06
C GLN A 480 7.33 29.44 14.80
N SER A 481 6.44 28.66 14.19
CA SER A 481 5.19 28.27 14.84
C SER A 481 5.44 27.32 16.01
N LEU A 482 6.42 26.42 15.92
CA LEU A 482 6.82 25.58 17.05
C LEU A 482 7.29 26.44 18.25
N ILE A 483 7.99 27.55 17.99
CA ILE A 483 8.44 28.50 19.03
C ILE A 483 7.26 29.30 19.58
N ASP A 484 6.40 29.83 18.71
CA ASP A 484 5.24 30.65 19.07
C ASP A 484 4.28 29.88 20.00
N TYR A 485 4.04 28.60 19.67
CA TYR A 485 3.19 27.69 20.44
C TYR A 485 3.93 26.93 21.54
N ARG A 486 5.24 27.14 21.71
CA ARG A 486 6.11 26.49 22.70
C ARG A 486 5.98 24.96 22.72
N LEU A 487 5.89 24.35 21.53
CA LEU A 487 5.72 22.91 21.39
C LEU A 487 7.05 22.17 21.65
N THR A 488 7.02 21.26 22.61
CA THR A 488 8.11 20.35 22.98
C THR A 488 7.64 18.90 22.87
N PHE A 489 8.57 17.94 22.85
CA PHE A 489 8.24 16.51 22.79
C PHE A 489 7.32 16.05 23.94
N SER A 490 7.41 16.68 25.11
CA SER A 490 6.59 16.38 26.30
C SER A 490 5.16 16.90 26.21
N ASN A 491 4.92 17.91 25.38
CA ASN A 491 3.66 18.68 25.37
C ASN A 491 2.82 18.40 24.13
N ILE A 492 3.13 17.35 23.35
CA ILE A 492 2.34 16.98 22.17
C ILE A 492 1.15 16.10 22.60
N LEU A 493 1.43 15.08 23.39
CA LEU A 493 0.42 14.16 23.94
C LEU A 493 0.31 14.34 25.45
N ILE A 494 -0.92 14.40 25.94
CA ILE A 494 -1.24 14.44 27.37
C ILE A 494 -1.84 13.09 27.72
N GLU A 495 -1.22 12.37 28.65
CA GLU A 495 -1.74 11.10 29.18
C GLU A 495 -2.94 11.38 30.10
N ILE A 496 -4.03 10.65 29.89
CA ILE A 496 -5.27 10.74 30.68
C ILE A 496 -5.42 9.45 31.50
N PRO A 497 -5.78 9.55 32.79
CA PRO A 497 -6.06 8.37 33.59
C PRO A 497 -7.25 7.58 33.02
N ILE A 498 -7.13 6.25 33.02
CA ILE A 498 -8.19 5.33 32.64
C ILE A 498 -8.77 4.70 33.91
N GLN A 499 -10.09 4.74 34.06
CA GLN A 499 -10.81 3.95 35.06
C GLN A 499 -11.61 2.83 34.37
N MET A 500 -11.56 1.63 34.93
CA MET A 500 -12.36 0.51 34.46
C MET A 500 -13.69 0.52 35.22
N ARG A 501 -14.80 0.47 34.49
CA ARG A 501 -16.14 0.41 35.07
C ARG A 501 -16.88 -0.78 34.50
N ASN A 502 -17.39 -1.64 35.36
CA ASN A 502 -18.25 -2.74 34.96
C ASN A 502 -19.70 -2.48 35.39
N SER A 503 -20.64 -3.06 34.66
CA SER A 503 -22.02 -3.16 35.15
C SER A 503 -22.12 -4.25 36.24
N ALA A 504 -23.09 -4.11 37.15
CA ALA A 504 -23.32 -5.11 38.19
C ALA A 504 -23.61 -6.52 37.62
N LEU A 505 -24.20 -6.59 36.42
CA LEU A 505 -24.43 -7.86 35.72
C LEU A 505 -23.11 -8.46 35.20
N LEU A 506 -22.20 -7.63 34.68
CA LEU A 506 -20.89 -8.08 34.24
C LEU A 506 -20.05 -8.57 35.43
N ASP A 507 -20.10 -7.88 36.57
CA ASP A 507 -19.42 -8.32 37.80
C ASP A 507 -20.00 -9.63 38.34
N ALA A 508 -21.33 -9.80 38.33
CA ALA A 508 -21.96 -11.08 38.69
C ALA A 508 -21.56 -12.21 37.73
N PHE A 509 -21.45 -11.91 36.43
CA PHE A 509 -21.00 -12.86 35.43
C PHE A 509 -19.52 -13.25 35.63
N ILE A 510 -18.63 -12.27 35.83
CA ILE A 510 -17.22 -12.51 36.13
C ILE A 510 -17.08 -13.30 37.43
N SER A 511 -17.84 -12.95 38.47
CA SER A 511 -17.87 -13.70 39.73
C SER A 511 -18.22 -15.18 39.48
N THR A 512 -19.20 -15.45 38.62
CA THR A 512 -19.60 -16.82 38.25
C THR A 512 -18.49 -17.58 37.50
N LEU A 513 -17.68 -16.88 36.69
CA LEU A 513 -16.53 -17.47 35.99
C LEU A 513 -15.33 -17.74 36.92
N THR A 514 -15.17 -16.92 37.97
CA THR A 514 -14.07 -17.05 38.94
C THR A 514 -14.38 -18.00 40.10
N THR A 515 -15.65 -18.28 40.38
CA THR A 515 -16.03 -19.26 41.40
C THR A 515 -15.60 -20.66 40.95
N GLU A 516 -14.73 -21.30 41.73
CA GLU A 516 -14.31 -22.69 41.52
C GLU A 516 -15.52 -23.62 41.49
N ASN A 517 -15.95 -23.98 40.27
CA ASN A 517 -16.86 -25.09 40.07
C ASN A 517 -16.05 -26.39 40.13
N THR A 518 -15.62 -26.81 41.32
CA THR A 518 -15.07 -28.15 41.49
C THR A 518 -16.17 -29.15 41.11
N PRO A 519 -16.03 -29.91 40.01
CA PRO A 519 -17.02 -30.91 39.69
C PRO A 519 -17.01 -31.94 40.82
N VAL A 520 -18.17 -32.12 41.47
CA VAL A 520 -18.36 -33.19 42.46
C VAL A 520 -17.88 -34.50 41.82
N PRO A 521 -17.04 -35.32 42.47
CA PRO A 521 -16.60 -36.58 41.90
C PRO A 521 -17.82 -37.45 41.58
N ARG A 522 -17.98 -37.80 40.30
CA ARG A 522 -19.12 -38.57 39.78
C ARG A 522 -18.63 -39.80 39.05
N LEU A 523 -19.29 -40.94 39.28
CA LEU A 523 -19.04 -42.18 38.55
C LEU A 523 -19.66 -42.20 37.14
N VAL A 524 -20.60 -41.30 36.86
CA VAL A 524 -21.38 -41.27 35.61
C VAL A 524 -21.12 -39.96 34.85
N PRO A 525 -20.94 -39.98 33.52
CA PRO A 525 -20.80 -38.77 32.71
C PRO A 525 -22.00 -37.83 32.88
N GLN A 526 -21.75 -36.51 32.87
CA GLN A 526 -22.82 -35.51 32.97
C GLN A 526 -23.78 -35.62 31.79
N THR A 527 -25.08 -35.50 32.07
CA THR A 527 -26.09 -35.38 31.01
C THR A 527 -25.97 -34.02 30.32
N SER A 528 -26.40 -33.93 29.06
CA SER A 528 -26.40 -32.68 28.29
C SER A 528 -27.18 -31.54 28.98
N LYS A 529 -28.24 -31.88 29.73
CA LYS A 529 -29.00 -30.92 30.55
C LYS A 529 -28.18 -30.36 31.71
N GLU A 530 -27.41 -31.21 32.40
CA GLU A 530 -26.56 -30.80 33.52
C GLU A 530 -25.34 -30.00 33.05
N SER A 531 -24.78 -30.34 31.89
CA SER A 531 -23.69 -29.60 31.27
C SER A 531 -24.09 -28.17 30.84
N LEU A 532 -25.36 -27.94 30.51
CA LEU A 532 -25.90 -26.61 30.22
C LEU A 532 -26.16 -25.75 31.46
N LEU A 533 -26.42 -26.38 32.62
CA LEU A 533 -26.68 -25.69 33.89
C LEU A 533 -25.38 -25.24 34.59
N ALA A 534 -24.29 -25.99 34.41
CA ALA A 534 -22.96 -25.64 34.92
C ALA A 534 -21.88 -26.10 33.92
N PRO A 535 -21.58 -25.30 32.88
CA PRO A 535 -20.61 -25.68 31.87
C PRO A 535 -19.21 -25.82 32.48
N PRO A 536 -18.52 -26.96 32.31
CA PRO A 536 -17.20 -27.22 32.89
C PRO A 536 -16.09 -26.31 32.34
N SER A 537 -16.37 -25.56 31.26
CA SER A 537 -15.46 -24.60 30.62
C SER A 537 -15.58 -23.16 31.15
N ALA A 538 -16.47 -22.89 32.11
CA ALA A 538 -16.69 -21.53 32.62
C ALA A 538 -15.63 -21.09 33.64
N HIS A 539 -14.90 -22.02 34.25
CA HIS A 539 -13.91 -21.68 35.26
C HIS A 539 -12.64 -21.12 34.61
N VAL A 540 -12.32 -19.86 34.89
CA VAL A 540 -11.03 -19.28 34.52
C VAL A 540 -9.99 -19.72 35.57
N PRO A 541 -8.98 -20.52 35.22
CA PRO A 541 -7.98 -20.94 36.18
C PRO A 541 -7.20 -19.74 36.71
N PRO A 542 -6.71 -19.78 37.96
CA PRO A 542 -5.84 -18.72 38.48
C PRO A 542 -4.62 -18.54 37.56
N SER A 543 -4.36 -17.30 37.16
CA SER A 543 -3.19 -16.94 36.37
C SER A 543 -1.99 -16.73 37.28
N TYR A 544 -0.87 -17.36 36.95
CA TYR A 544 0.43 -17.14 37.60
C TYR A 544 1.41 -16.38 36.67
N MET A 545 0.91 -15.75 35.61
CA MET A 545 1.78 -15.08 34.63
C MET A 545 2.56 -13.91 35.24
N ASP A 546 2.01 -13.23 36.25
CA ASP A 546 2.70 -12.15 36.96
C ASP A 546 3.96 -12.61 37.71
N LEU A 547 4.09 -13.92 37.98
CA LEU A 547 5.29 -14.53 38.59
C LEU A 547 6.37 -14.91 37.56
N ASN A 548 6.10 -14.71 36.27
CA ASN A 548 7.02 -15.08 35.19
C ASN A 548 8.15 -14.05 35.05
N LEU A 549 9.28 -14.33 35.69
CA LEU A 549 10.51 -13.52 35.62
C LEU A 549 11.27 -13.61 34.29
N ALA A 550 10.85 -14.48 33.36
CA ALA A 550 11.51 -14.65 32.06
C ALA A 550 11.12 -13.52 31.08
N LEU A 551 11.70 -12.32 31.27
CA LEU A 551 11.46 -11.12 30.44
C LEU A 551 12.31 -11.05 29.16
N GLU A 552 13.25 -11.97 28.95
CA GLU A 552 14.31 -11.83 27.94
C GLU A 552 13.84 -11.47 26.52
N PRO A 553 12.84 -12.13 25.89
CA PRO A 553 12.54 -11.88 24.48
C PRO A 553 11.87 -10.52 24.21
N VAL A 554 10.98 -10.05 25.10
CA VAL A 554 10.29 -8.76 24.92
C VAL A 554 11.21 -7.60 25.27
N LEU A 555 12.05 -7.76 26.31
CA LEU A 555 13.01 -6.73 26.69
C LEU A 555 14.05 -6.52 25.59
N VAL A 556 14.57 -7.60 25.01
CA VAL A 556 15.52 -7.50 23.88
C VAL A 556 14.87 -6.80 22.70
N SER A 557 13.65 -7.18 22.31
CA SER A 557 12.90 -6.51 21.24
C SER A 557 12.67 -5.02 21.55
N SER A 558 12.40 -4.67 22.82
CA SER A 558 12.26 -3.27 23.26
C SER A 558 13.56 -2.49 23.16
N MET A 559 14.68 -3.11 23.53
CA MET A 559 16.00 -2.51 23.39
C MET A 559 16.42 -2.35 21.93
N GLU A 560 16.13 -3.32 21.08
CA GLU A 560 16.38 -3.24 19.63
C GLU A 560 15.56 -2.12 18.99
N THR A 561 14.25 -2.08 19.25
CA THR A 561 13.38 -1.02 18.71
C THR A 561 13.76 0.37 19.22
N THR A 562 14.11 0.51 20.50
CA THR A 562 14.60 1.80 21.02
C THR A 562 15.95 2.19 20.42
N LEU A 563 16.86 1.24 20.19
CA LEU A 563 18.11 1.48 19.50
C LEU A 563 17.89 1.96 18.06
N ASP A 564 17.00 1.30 17.31
CA ASP A 564 16.63 1.71 15.95
C ASP A 564 16.07 3.15 15.93
N THR A 565 15.20 3.51 16.89
CA THR A 565 14.70 4.89 16.99
C THR A 565 15.79 5.90 17.33
N LEU A 566 16.78 5.51 18.13
CA LEU A 566 17.90 6.36 18.50
C LEU A 566 18.85 6.58 17.31
N GLU A 567 19.12 5.55 16.52
CA GLU A 567 19.90 5.65 15.28
C GLU A 567 19.20 6.57 14.26
N ASN A 568 17.87 6.43 14.11
CA ASN A 568 17.08 7.32 13.26
C ASN A 568 17.14 8.78 13.75
N CYS A 569 17.04 9.01 15.07
CA CYS A 569 17.18 10.34 15.67
C CYS A 569 18.59 10.93 15.42
N ALA A 570 19.64 10.10 15.55
CA ALA A 570 21.02 10.52 15.27
C ALA A 570 21.23 10.86 13.78
N ALA A 571 20.64 10.09 12.86
CA ALA A 571 20.65 10.37 11.44
C ALA A 571 19.96 11.72 11.11
N GLU A 572 18.78 11.97 11.68
CA GLU A 572 18.08 13.23 11.49
C GLU A 572 18.81 14.43 12.13
N ALA A 573 19.43 14.25 13.29
CA ALA A 573 20.30 15.27 13.88
C ALA A 573 21.48 15.61 12.94
N GLY A 574 22.04 14.59 12.26
CA GLY A 574 23.03 14.77 11.20
C GLY A 574 22.52 15.59 10.02
N ASN A 575 21.30 15.32 9.55
CA ASN A 575 20.63 16.06 8.48
C ASN A 575 20.42 17.53 8.86
N VAL A 576 19.89 17.80 10.06
CA VAL A 576 19.70 19.16 10.59
C VAL A 576 21.05 19.88 10.73
N GLY A 577 22.09 19.18 11.20
CA GLY A 577 23.46 19.70 11.26
C GLY A 577 24.03 20.04 9.89
N TYR A 578 23.73 19.26 8.86
CA TYR A 578 24.11 19.57 7.48
C TYR A 578 23.36 20.80 6.92
N GLN A 579 22.04 20.85 7.09
CA GLN A 579 21.20 21.96 6.63
C GLN A 579 21.58 23.28 7.32
N SER A 580 21.81 23.28 8.63
CA SER A 580 22.25 24.47 9.37
C SER A 580 23.59 25.02 8.85
N ARG A 581 24.56 24.14 8.55
CA ARG A 581 25.84 24.53 7.92
C ARG A 581 25.65 25.10 6.52
N GLN A 582 24.75 24.54 5.71
CA GLN A 582 24.43 25.11 4.40
C GLN A 582 23.79 26.50 4.49
N VAL A 583 22.84 26.67 5.41
CA VAL A 583 22.19 27.96 5.66
C VAL A 583 23.22 28.99 6.13
N ALA A 584 24.13 28.61 7.04
CA ALA A 584 25.22 29.48 7.49
C ALA A 584 26.13 29.88 6.32
N ARG A 585 26.54 28.93 5.46
CA ARG A 585 27.34 29.22 4.25
C ARG A 585 26.63 30.18 3.30
N ARG A 586 25.34 29.95 3.01
CA ARG A 586 24.53 30.84 2.16
C ARG A 586 24.36 32.23 2.78
N LYS A 587 24.15 32.33 4.09
CA LYS A 587 24.11 33.61 4.83
C LYS A 587 25.44 34.36 4.74
N CYS A 588 26.58 33.67 4.88
CA CYS A 588 27.91 34.28 4.73
C CYS A 588 28.17 34.77 3.31
N ILE A 589 27.75 34.02 2.30
CA ILE A 589 27.82 34.44 0.89
C ILE A 589 26.94 35.68 0.65
N ALA A 590 25.68 35.65 1.12
CA ALA A 590 24.74 36.75 0.97
C ALA A 590 25.18 38.04 1.70
N ARG A 591 25.85 37.91 2.85
CA ARG A 591 26.41 39.05 3.62
C ARG A 591 27.72 39.58 3.06
N GLY A 592 28.23 39.05 1.93
CA GLY A 592 29.51 39.47 1.36
C GLY A 592 30.71 39.19 2.28
N SER A 593 30.60 38.24 3.20
CA SER A 593 31.65 37.93 4.18
C SER A 593 32.62 36.84 3.68
N GLY A 594 32.36 36.27 2.51
CA GLY A 594 33.31 35.40 1.80
C GLY A 594 34.37 36.19 1.03
N PRO A 595 35.40 35.53 0.46
CA PRO A 595 36.51 36.18 -0.26
C PRO A 595 36.06 37.13 -1.38
N CYS A 596 34.86 36.94 -1.95
CA CYS A 596 34.27 37.85 -2.93
C CYS A 596 33.79 39.20 -2.36
N GLY A 597 33.29 39.29 -1.12
CA GLY A 597 32.80 40.58 -0.59
C GLY A 597 33.88 41.40 0.13
N LEU A 598 34.95 40.77 0.60
CA LEU A 598 36.19 41.47 0.97
C LEU A 598 36.87 42.13 -0.24
N ALA A 599 36.75 41.54 -1.44
CA ALA A 599 37.23 42.15 -2.68
C ALA A 599 36.43 43.41 -3.07
N ASN A 600 35.11 43.41 -2.86
CA ASN A 600 34.27 44.60 -3.10
C ASN A 600 34.51 45.71 -2.07
N ARG A 601 34.73 45.38 -0.79
CA ARG A 601 35.06 46.40 0.24
C ARG A 601 36.40 47.09 -0.01
N ARG A 602 37.40 46.39 -0.55
CA ARG A 602 38.70 46.99 -0.92
C ARG A 602 38.61 47.90 -2.16
N ARG A 603 37.68 47.64 -3.08
CA ARG A 603 37.43 48.50 -4.24
C ARG A 603 36.71 49.81 -3.90
N THR A 604 35.90 49.85 -2.85
CA THR A 604 35.20 51.07 -2.40
C THR A 604 36.01 51.97 -1.46
N GLN A 605 37.17 51.52 -0.97
CA GLN A 605 38.10 52.37 -0.17
C GLN A 605 39.25 52.95 -1.00
N THR A 606 39.22 52.78 -2.32
CA THR A 606 40.21 53.32 -3.27
C THR A 606 39.55 54.26 -4.30
N VAL A 607 38.64 55.12 -3.82
CA VAL A 607 38.17 56.32 -4.51
C VAL A 607 38.24 57.49 -3.55
#